data_AF-A0A9E0MXB1-F1
#
_entry.id   AF-A0A9E0MXB1-F1
#
_cell.length_a   1.000
_cell.length_b   1.000
_cell.length_c   1.000
_cell.angle_alpha   90.00
_cell.angle_beta   90.00
_cell.angle_gamma   90.00
#
_symmetry.space_group_name_H-M   'P 1'
#
loop_
_entity.id
_entity.type
_entity.pdbx_description
1 polymer ?
#
loop_
_entity_poly.entity_id
_entity_poly.type
_entity_poly.pdbx_seq_one_letter_code
_entity_poly.pdbx_strand_id
1 'polypeptide(L)' 'MEIEAVKYLAGAIALLPLTGIGIGLGMIFSSYNQAVGRNPGAAELLNKKFMFTFAVTEALGIFALLIAFFLVFA' A
#
# COMPACT_ATOMS: atom_id res chain seq x y z
N MET A 1 6.15 -1.36 -31.48
CA MET A 1 4.70 -1.67 -31.53
C MET A 1 4.33 -2.87 -30.65
N GLU A 2 4.58 -4.13 -31.02
CA GLU A 2 4.10 -5.27 -30.20
C GLU A 2 4.73 -5.34 -28.80
N ILE A 3 6.07 -5.26 -28.70
CA ILE A 3 6.76 -5.31 -27.40
C ILE A 3 6.37 -4.12 -26.52
N GLU A 4 6.18 -2.95 -27.12
CA GLU A 4 5.80 -1.72 -26.42
C GLU A 4 4.37 -1.80 -25.86
N ALA A 5 3.43 -2.36 -26.63
CA ALA A 5 2.08 -2.66 -26.15
C ALA A 5 2.12 -3.65 -24.97
N VAL A 6 2.97 -4.68 -25.04
CA VAL A 6 3.16 -5.64 -23.94
C VAL A 6 3.75 -4.97 -22.70
N LYS A 7 4.71 -4.05 -22.85
CA LYS A 7 5.28 -3.26 -21.74
C LYS A 7 4.20 -2.44 -21.01
N TYR A 8 3.33 -1.77 -21.76
CA TYR A 8 2.23 -0.99 -21.17
C TYR A 8 1.20 -1.87 -20.45
N LEU A 9 0.82 -3.00 -21.05
CA LEU A 9 -0.10 -3.94 -20.42
C LEU A 9 0.50 -4.55 -19.14
N ALA A 10 1.76 -4.98 -19.20
CA ALA A 10 2.46 -5.52 -18.04
C ALA A 10 2.61 -4.48 -16.93
N GLY A 11 2.91 -3.22 -17.27
CA GLY A 11 2.93 -2.10 -16.32
C GLY A 11 1.59 -1.88 -15.62
N ALA A 12 0.48 -1.94 -16.36
CA ALA A 12 -0.85 -1.85 -15.77
C ALA A 12 -1.18 -3.03 -14.82
N ILE A 13 -0.81 -4.25 -15.22
CA ILE A 13 -0.99 -5.45 -14.38
C ILE A 13 -0.15 -5.38 -13.10
N ALA A 14 1.07 -4.82 -13.18
CA ALA A 14 1.95 -4.66 -12.03
C ALA A 14 1.36 -3.77 -10.92
N LEU A 15 0.34 -2.95 -11.23
CA LEU A 15 -0.35 -2.08 -10.26
C LEU A 15 -1.53 -2.77 -9.54
N LEU A 16 -1.98 -3.96 -9.96
CA LEU A 16 -3.08 -4.68 -9.30
C LEU A 16 -2.90 -4.89 -7.77
N PRO A 17 -1.68 -5.13 -7.25
CA PRO A 17 -1.46 -5.24 -5.80
C PRO A 17 -1.91 -4.01 -4.99
N LEU A 18 -1.99 -2.82 -5.61
CA LEU A 18 -2.46 -1.59 -4.94
C LEU A 18 -3.88 -1.73 -4.38
N THR A 19 -4.74 -2.56 -4.99
CA THR A 19 -6.07 -2.85 -4.44
C THR A 19 -5.97 -3.54 -3.07
N GLY A 20 -5.10 -4.54 -2.95
CA GLY A 20 -4.87 -5.24 -1.69
C GLY A 20 -4.28 -4.33 -0.62
N ILE A 21 -3.36 -3.45 -1.02
CA ILE A 21 -2.76 -2.44 -0.13
C ILE A 21 -3.82 -1.45 0.36
N GLY A 22 -4.67 -0.91 -0.53
CA GLY A 22 -5.75 -0.01 -0.16
C GLY A 22 -6.73 -0.65 0.85
N ILE A 23 -7.09 -1.92 0.64
CA ILE A 23 -7.92 -2.69 1.58
C ILE A 23 -7.19 -2.86 2.93
N GLY A 24 -5.92 -3.28 2.90
CA GLY A 24 -5.10 -3.50 4.09
C GLY A 24 -4.94 -2.23 4.92
N LEU A 25 -4.67 -1.09 4.28
CA LEU A 25 -4.61 0.21 4.93
C LEU A 25 -5.97 0.57 5.56
N GLY A 26 -7.07 0.44 4.83
CA GLY A 26 -8.41 0.68 5.37
C GLY A 26 -8.68 -0.11 6.64
N MET A 27 -8.27 -1.39 6.68
CA MET A 27 -8.39 -2.24 7.87
C MET A 27 -7.47 -1.80 9.02
N ILE A 28 -6.23 -1.41 8.74
CA ILE A 28 -5.27 -0.91 9.74
C ILE A 28 -5.79 0.37 10.38
N PHE A 29 -6.21 1.35 9.58
CA PHE A 29 -6.78 2.62 10.05
C PHE A 29 -8.08 2.40 10.84
N SER A 30 -8.98 1.54 10.35
CA SER A 30 -10.23 1.20 11.05
C SER A 30 -9.94 0.58 12.43
N SER A 31 -9.02 -0.36 12.50
CA SER A 31 -8.65 -1.03 13.76
C SER A 31 -8.02 -0.06 14.76
N TYR A 32 -7.14 0.82 14.28
CA TYR A 32 -6.52 1.86 15.10
C TYR A 32 -7.57 2.83 15.65
N ASN A 33 -8.45 3.36 14.80
CA ASN A 33 -9.51 4.30 15.21
C ASN A 33 -10.49 3.66 16.20
N GLN A 34 -10.84 2.38 16.02
CA GLN A 34 -11.69 1.67 16.97
C GLN A 34 -11.00 1.49 18.33
N ALA A 35 -9.71 1.16 18.35
CA ALA A 35 -8.96 1.01 19.60
C ALA A 35 -8.84 2.33 20.36
N VAL A 36 -8.45 3.41 19.66
CA VAL A 36 -8.32 4.75 20.26
C VAL A 36 -9.68 5.33 20.64
N GLY A 37 -10.72 5.12 19.84
CA GLY A 37 -12.07 5.57 20.15
C GLY A 37 -12.65 4.91 21.40
N ARG A 38 -12.30 3.64 21.69
CA ARG A 38 -12.69 2.94 22.92
C ARG A 38 -11.85 3.34 24.13
N ASN A 39 -10.56 3.62 23.93
CA ASN A 39 -9.65 4.09 24.97
C ASN A 39 -8.66 5.12 24.40
N PRO A 40 -8.91 6.42 24.58
CA PRO A 40 -8.03 7.47 24.07
C PRO A 40 -6.58 7.36 24.56
N GLY A 41 -6.36 6.84 25.77
CA GLY A 41 -5.01 6.61 26.31
C GLY A 41 -4.21 5.53 25.57
N ALA A 42 -4.88 4.66 24.78
CA ALA A 42 -4.20 3.65 23.96
C ALA A 42 -3.42 4.27 22.79
N ALA A 43 -3.71 5.51 22.40
CA ALA A 43 -3.04 6.18 21.28
C ALA A 43 -1.52 6.27 21.50
N GLU A 44 -1.07 6.58 22.71
CA GLU A 44 0.35 6.70 23.05
C GLU A 44 1.11 5.38 22.81
N LEU A 45 0.49 4.25 23.18
CA LEU A 45 1.05 2.92 22.99
C LEU A 45 1.00 2.47 21.52
N LEU A 46 -0.08 2.80 20.81
CA LEU A 46 -0.37 2.25 19.48
C LEU A 46 0.25 3.05 18.34
N ASN A 47 0.48 4.36 18.51
CA ASN A 47 0.94 5.26 17.44
C ASN A 47 2.18 4.76 16.69
N LYS A 48 3.22 4.33 17.43
CA LYS A 48 4.46 3.82 16.81
C LYS A 48 4.23 2.54 16.02
N LYS A 49 3.45 1.61 16.59
CA LYS A 49 3.12 0.34 15.94
C LYS A 49 2.26 0.58 14.69
N PHE A 50 1.26 1.43 14.80
CA PHE A 50 0.39 1.84 13.71
C PHE A 50 1.20 2.43 12.55
N MET A 51 2.05 3.42 12.83
CA MET A 51 2.88 4.07 11.80
C MET A 51 3.84 3.08 11.13
N PHE A 52 4.45 2.19 11.91
CA PHE A 52 5.29 1.13 11.37
C PHE A 52 4.51 0.19 10.43
N THR A 53 3.34 -0.30 10.84
CA THR A 53 2.51 -1.19 10.00
C THR A 53 1.98 -0.49 8.76
N PHE A 54 1.60 0.78 8.87
CA PHE A 54 1.22 1.63 7.74
C PHE A 54 2.38 1.74 6.74
N ALA A 55 3.57 2.13 7.20
CA ALA A 55 4.73 2.35 6.34
C ALA A 55 5.17 1.06 5.62
N VAL A 56 5.20 -0.08 6.31
CA VAL A 56 5.57 -1.37 5.70
C VAL A 56 4.53 -1.82 4.67
N THR A 57 3.24 -1.56 4.93
CA THR A 57 2.16 -1.88 3.98
C THR A 57 2.24 -1.00 2.74
N GLU A 58 2.51 0.30 2.91
CA GLU A 58 2.67 1.26 1.81
C GLU A 58 3.93 0.97 0.98
N ALA A 59 5.01 0.50 1.61
CA ALA A 59 6.24 0.14 0.90
C ALA A 59 6.01 -0.93 -0.19
N LEU A 60 5.07 -1.86 0.04
CA LEU A 60 4.66 -2.83 -0.97
C LEU A 60 4.02 -2.16 -2.20
N GLY A 61 3.29 -1.05 -2.00
CA GLY A 61 2.72 -0.25 -3.08
C GLY A 61 3.75 0.51 -3.87
N ILE A 62 4.75 1.05 -3.18
CA ILE A 62 5.91 1.69 -3.82
C ILE A 62 6.65 0.67 -4.70
N PHE A 63 6.83 -0.57 -4.26
CA PHE A 63 7.45 -1.62 -5.09
C PHE A 63 6.62 -1.96 -6.33
N ALA A 64 5.30 -2.07 -6.20
CA ALA A 64 4.41 -2.27 -7.36
C ALA A 64 4.54 -1.12 -8.37
N LEU A 65 4.56 0.13 -7.89
CA LEU A 65 4.73 1.31 -8.73
C LEU A 65 6.11 1.37 -9.38
N LEU A 66 7.17 1.03 -8.65
CA LEU A 66 8.54 0.97 -9.15
C LEU A 66 8.64 -0.03 -10.31
N ILE A 67 8.07 -1.23 -10.16
CA ILE A 67 8.06 -2.24 -11.21
C ILE A 67 7.27 -1.75 -12.42
N ALA A 68 6.11 -1.12 -12.21
CA ALA A 68 5.32 -0.55 -13.31
C ALA A 68 6.12 0.50 -14.10
N PHE A 69 6.80 1.42 -13.40
CA PHE A 69 7.67 2.41 -14.06
C PHE A 69 8.85 1.78 -14.77
N PHE A 70 9.50 0.80 -14.16
CA PHE A 70 10.59 0.07 -14.80
C PHE A 70 10.12 -0.59 -16.10
N LEU A 71 8.98 -1.29 -16.08
CA LEU A 71 8.43 -1.95 -17.27
C LEU A 71 8.03 -0.98 -18.38
N VAL A 72 7.59 0.24 -18.04
CA VAL A 72 7.12 1.22 -19.03
C VAL A 72 8.28 2.05 -19.61
N PHE A 73 9.24 2.45 -18.79
CA PHE A 73 10.24 3.45 -19.15
C PHE A 73 11.68 2.93 -19.32
N ALA A 74 12.02 1.77 -18.75
CA ALA A 74 13.29 1.09 -19.02
C ALA A 74 13.10 0.09 -20.16
#